data_AF-A0A146KZB5-F1
#
_entry.id   AF-A0A146KZB5-F1
#
_cell.length_a   1.000
_cell.length_b   1.000
_cell.length_c   1.000
_cell.angle_alpha   90.00
_cell.angle_beta   90.00
_cell.angle_gamma   90.00
#
_symmetry.space_group_name_H-M   'P 1'
#
loop_
_entity.id
_entity.type
_entity.pdbx_description
1 polymer ?
#
loop_
_entity_poly.entity_id
_entity_poly.type
_entity_poly.pdbx_seq_one_letter_code
_entity_poly.pdbx_strand_id
1 'polypeptide(L)'
;MGWDKHYGYQLYQSDPSGNYSGWKATCIGNNSAAAVSSLKQEYKEGGMTLNDAKSLAIKVLSKTLDMTKLTSEKVEMAILTRKDNKTNTHILTSKDVEELISEFEKSE
;
A
#
# COMPACT_ATOMS: atom_id res chain seq x y z
N MET A 1 -9.95 1.17 2.60
CA MET A 1 -9.44 2.52 2.97
C MET A 1 -10.51 3.56 2.68
N GLY A 2 -10.57 4.64 3.44
CA GLY A 2 -11.57 5.69 3.31
C GLY A 2 -11.15 6.99 3.99
N TRP A 3 -11.97 8.03 3.83
CA TRP A 3 -11.85 9.28 4.57
C TRP A 3 -13.21 9.70 5.11
N ASP A 4 -13.27 10.11 6.37
CA ASP A 4 -14.44 10.77 6.95
C ASP A 4 -14.05 12.04 7.74
N LYS A 5 -15.06 12.83 8.11
CA LYS A 5 -14.88 14.10 8.84
C LYS A 5 -14.56 13.95 10.33
N HIS A 6 -14.73 12.75 10.90
CA HIS A 6 -14.57 12.50 12.33
C HIS A 6 -13.14 12.04 12.65
N TYR A 7 -12.55 11.23 11.78
CA TYR A 7 -11.28 10.56 12.02
C TYR A 7 -10.28 10.70 10.86
N GLY A 8 -10.66 11.34 9.76
CA GLY A 8 -9.79 11.51 8.61
C GLY A 8 -9.59 10.21 7.83
N TYR A 9 -8.35 9.93 7.41
CA TYR A 9 -8.04 8.70 6.67
C TYR A 9 -8.05 7.46 7.57
N GLN A 10 -8.68 6.39 7.09
CA GLN A 10 -8.82 5.15 7.82
C GLN A 10 -8.57 3.94 6.93
N LEU A 11 -7.99 2.90 7.53
CA LEU A 11 -7.83 1.58 6.93
C LEU A 11 -8.37 0.55 7.90
N TYR A 12 -9.34 -0.23 7.43
CA TYR A 12 -9.92 -1.34 8.17
C TYR A 12 -9.75 -2.62 7.38
N GLN A 13 -9.60 -3.72 8.10
CA GLN A 13 -9.59 -5.08 7.57
C GLN A 13 -10.60 -5.89 8.37
N SER A 14 -11.43 -6.64 7.65
CA SER A 14 -12.35 -7.63 8.22
C SER A 14 -11.88 -9.04 7.89
N ASP A 15 -12.31 -10.02 8.69
CA ASP A 15 -12.14 -11.44 8.41
C ASP A 15 -13.51 -12.14 8.26
N PRO A 16 -13.56 -13.39 7.74
CA PRO A 16 -14.81 -14.13 7.56
C PRO A 16 -15.59 -14.43 8.86
N SER A 17 -14.98 -14.28 10.04
CA SER A 17 -15.67 -14.47 11.33
C SER A 17 -16.54 -13.28 11.73
N GLY A 18 -16.45 -12.17 10.98
CA GLY A 18 -17.17 -10.93 11.25
C GLY A 18 -16.40 -9.95 12.13
N ASN A 19 -15.18 -10.28 12.54
CA ASN A 19 -14.31 -9.34 13.24
C ASN A 19 -13.70 -8.34 12.25
N TYR A 20 -13.50 -7.11 12.72
CA TYR A 20 -12.79 -6.08 11.98
C TYR A 20 -11.89 -5.27 12.90
N SER A 21 -10.76 -4.81 12.36
CA SER A 21 -9.76 -4.02 13.10
C SER A 21 -9.25 -2.87 12.25
N GLY A 22 -8.93 -1.75 12.91
CA GLY A 22 -8.27 -0.60 12.29
C GLY A 22 -6.76 -0.79 12.22
N TRP A 23 -6.15 -0.34 11.11
CA TRP A 23 -4.72 -0.53 10.83
C TRP A 23 -4.08 0.73 10.29
N LYS A 24 -2.77 0.89 10.52
CA LYS A 24 -1.95 1.91 9.86
C LYS A 24 -1.32 1.38 8.57
N ALA A 25 -0.94 0.11 8.57
CA ALA A 25 -0.57 -0.68 7.41
C ALA A 25 -0.92 -2.15 7.71
N THR A 26 -1.37 -2.90 6.71
CA THR A 26 -1.70 -4.32 6.85
C THR A 26 -1.56 -5.04 5.51
N CYS A 27 -1.51 -6.37 5.54
CA CYS A 27 -1.50 -7.25 4.37
C CYS A 27 -2.34 -8.49 4.65
N ILE A 28 -3.02 -9.00 3.62
CA ILE A 28 -3.82 -10.23 3.66
C ILE A 28 -3.41 -11.15 2.51
N GLY A 29 -3.80 -12.42 2.59
CA GLY A 29 -3.53 -13.41 1.56
C GLY A 29 -2.19 -14.12 1.72
N ASN A 30 -1.66 -14.64 0.60
CA ASN A 30 -0.43 -15.43 0.59
C ASN A 30 0.77 -14.61 1.07
N ASN A 31 1.66 -15.23 1.86
CA ASN A 31 2.85 -14.59 2.44
C ASN A 31 2.59 -13.32 3.27
N SER A 32 1.34 -13.10 3.74
CA SER A 32 0.98 -11.92 4.55
C SER A 32 1.78 -11.79 5.84
N ALA A 33 2.18 -12.89 6.48
CA ALA A 33 3.03 -12.85 7.68
C ALA A 33 4.40 -12.18 7.41
N ALA A 34 5.04 -12.51 6.28
CA ALA A 34 6.29 -11.88 5.87
C ALA A 34 6.11 -10.42 5.46
N ALA A 35 4.99 -10.10 4.79
CA ALA A 35 4.65 -8.74 4.40
C ALA A 35 4.43 -7.85 5.63
N VAL A 36 3.65 -8.32 6.61
CA VAL A 36 3.41 -7.61 7.87
C VAL A 36 4.70 -7.45 8.68
N SER A 37 5.59 -8.45 8.69
CA SER A 37 6.91 -8.31 9.31
C SER A 37 7.72 -7.18 8.67
N SER A 38 7.75 -7.11 7.33
CA SER A 38 8.42 -6.04 6.60
C SER A 38 7.79 -4.67 6.87
N LEU A 39 6.46 -4.59 6.89
CA LEU A 39 5.73 -3.35 7.22
C LEU A 39 6.07 -2.86 8.64
N LYS A 40 6.17 -3.75 9.64
CA LYS A 40 6.54 -3.36 11.01
C LYS A 40 7.94 -2.75 11.11
N GLN A 41 8.87 -3.17 10.26
CA GLN A 41 10.24 -2.66 10.26
C GLN A 41 10.37 -1.32 9.54
N GLU A 42 9.64 -1.16 8.43
CA GLU A 42 9.88 -0.08 7.48
C GLU A 42 8.86 1.08 7.58
N TYR A 43 7.66 0.81 8.11
CA TYR A 43 6.62 1.84 8.25
C TYR A 43 6.98 2.84 9.35
N LYS A 44 6.98 4.15 9.02
CA LYS A 44 7.26 5.23 9.98
C LYS A 44 5.97 5.92 10.40
N GLU A 45 5.58 5.73 11.65
CA GLU A 45 4.37 6.34 12.18
C GLU A 45 4.46 7.88 12.20
N GLY A 46 3.40 8.54 11.74
CA GLY A 46 3.29 10.01 11.76
C GLY A 46 4.13 10.75 10.71
N GLY A 47 4.95 10.05 9.92
CA GLY A 47 5.89 10.64 8.96
C GLY A 47 5.84 10.08 7.54
N MET A 48 4.87 9.22 7.21
CA MET A 48 4.73 8.69 5.86
C MET A 48 4.02 9.69 4.93
N THR A 49 4.71 10.10 3.87
CA THR A 49 4.05 10.76 2.74
C THR A 49 3.40 9.72 1.82
N LEU A 50 2.55 10.18 0.88
CA LEU A 50 1.96 9.28 -0.11
C LEU A 50 3.03 8.63 -1.01
N ASN A 51 4.12 9.34 -1.32
CA ASN A 51 5.21 8.77 -2.12
C ASN A 51 5.97 7.70 -1.32
N ASP A 52 6.29 7.96 -0.05
CA ASP A 52 6.93 6.96 0.82
C ASP A 52 6.08 5.69 0.92
N ALA A 53 4.75 5.85 1.08
CA ALA A 53 3.83 4.73 1.16
C ALA A 53 3.78 3.92 -0.16
N LYS A 54 3.81 4.58 -1.32
CA LYS A 54 3.87 3.92 -2.63
C LYS A 54 5.17 3.11 -2.79
N SER A 55 6.32 3.71 -2.47
CA SER A 55 7.62 3.04 -2.53
C SER A 55 7.70 1.86 -1.56
N LEU A 56 7.19 2.03 -0.33
CA LEU A 56 7.12 0.95 0.65
C LEU A 56 6.23 -0.20 0.18
N ALA A 57 5.08 0.10 -0.43
CA ALA A 57 4.20 -0.94 -0.99
C ALA A 57 4.92 -1.78 -2.06
N ILE A 58 5.65 -1.14 -2.98
CA ILE A 58 6.46 -1.83 -4.00
C ILE A 58 7.56 -2.69 -3.35
N LYS A 59 8.28 -2.15 -2.37
CA LYS A 59 9.34 -2.87 -1.62
C LYS A 59 8.79 -4.10 -0.88
N VAL A 60 7.60 -4.02 -0.30
CA VAL A 60 6.98 -5.16 0.38
C VAL A 60 6.55 -6.20 -0.65
N LEU A 61 5.87 -5.79 -1.72
CA LEU A 61 5.42 -6.69 -2.77
C LEU A 61 6.58 -7.42 -3.47
N SER A 62 7.70 -6.73 -3.74
CA SER A 62 8.87 -7.34 -4.36
C SER A 62 9.51 -8.45 -3.51
N LYS A 63 9.34 -8.38 -2.18
CA LYS A 63 9.87 -9.39 -1.24
C LYS A 63 8.90 -10.53 -0.96
N THR A 64 7.60 -10.32 -1.14
CA THR A 64 6.57 -11.31 -0.74
C THR A 64 5.87 -12.00 -1.90
N LEU A 65 5.96 -11.45 -3.10
CA LEU A 65 5.50 -12.14 -4.30
C LEU A 65 6.54 -13.18 -4.70
N ASP A 66 6.08 -14.40 -4.97
CA ASP A 66 6.92 -15.53 -5.42
C ASP A 66 7.32 -15.34 -6.90
N MET A 67 7.97 -14.21 -7.20
CA MET A 67 8.38 -13.81 -8.54
C MET A 67 9.81 -13.28 -8.50
N THR A 68 10.59 -13.59 -9.53
CA THR A 68 11.98 -13.12 -9.65
C THR A 68 12.06 -11.63 -9.97
N LYS A 69 11.03 -11.07 -10.63
CA LYS A 69 10.95 -9.65 -10.98
C LYS A 69 9.51 -9.16 -10.88
N LEU A 70 9.32 -8.01 -10.24
CA LEU A 70 8.03 -7.32 -10.20
C LEU A 70 7.76 -6.64 -11.55
N THR A 71 6.52 -6.74 -12.04
CA THR A 71 6.11 -6.10 -13.29
C THR A 71 4.77 -5.39 -13.11
N SER A 72 4.52 -4.34 -13.90
CA SER A 72 3.29 -3.54 -13.85
C SER A 72 2.03 -4.34 -14.19
N GLU A 73 2.16 -5.48 -14.88
CA GLU A 73 1.05 -6.40 -15.17
C GLU A 73 0.62 -7.24 -13.96
N LYS A 74 1.46 -7.34 -12.92
CA LYS A 74 1.24 -8.20 -11.74
C LYS A 74 0.79 -7.44 -10.52
N VAL A 75 0.80 -6.12 -10.59
CA VAL A 75 0.46 -5.23 -9.48
C VAL A 75 -0.52 -4.18 -9.95
N GLU A 76 -1.64 -4.10 -9.25
CA GLU A 76 -2.53 -2.95 -9.34
C GLU A 76 -2.38 -2.11 -8.07
N MET A 77 -2.39 -0.78 -8.23
CA MET A 77 -2.30 0.15 -7.12
C MET A 77 -3.38 1.22 -7.25
N ALA A 78 -4.08 1.48 -6.16
CA ALA A 78 -5.03 2.58 -6.06
C ALA A 78 -4.67 3.49 -4.88
N ILE A 79 -4.85 4.79 -5.08
CA ILE A 79 -4.65 5.81 -4.05
C ILE A 79 -5.96 6.53 -3.77
N LEU A 80 -6.11 6.99 -2.53
CA LEU A 80 -7.22 7.85 -2.12
C LEU A 80 -6.61 9.11 -1.52
N THR A 81 -6.93 10.24 -2.12
CA THR A 81 -6.44 11.56 -1.72
C THR A 81 -7.62 12.48 -1.43
N ARG A 82 -7.36 13.60 -0.76
CA ARG A 82 -8.37 14.62 -0.49
C ARG A 82 -7.80 15.96 -0.90
N LYS A 83 -8.52 16.65 -1.79
CA LYS A 83 -8.17 17.97 -2.30
C LYS A 83 -9.43 18.82 -2.36
N ASP A 84 -9.37 20.06 -1.88
CA ASP A 84 -10.50 20.99 -1.89
C ASP A 84 -11.78 20.40 -1.26
N ASN A 85 -11.63 19.70 -0.13
CA ASN A 85 -12.69 18.98 0.57
C ASN A 85 -13.41 17.89 -0.24
N LYS A 86 -12.83 17.45 -1.36
CA LYS A 86 -13.31 16.32 -2.16
C LYS A 86 -12.36 15.15 -2.04
N THR A 87 -12.92 13.97 -1.78
CA THR A 87 -12.18 12.71 -1.77
C THR A 87 -12.09 12.18 -3.19
N ASN A 88 -10.87 11.90 -3.66
CA ASN A 88 -10.60 11.39 -4.99
C ASN A 88 -9.89 10.04 -4.88
N THR A 89 -10.43 9.03 -5.55
CA THR A 89 -9.80 7.72 -5.74
C THR A 89 -9.20 7.66 -7.13
N HIS A 90 -7.95 7.24 -7.24
CA HIS A 90 -7.27 7.09 -8.52
C HIS A 90 -6.58 5.74 -8.57
N ILE A 91 -6.92 4.94 -9.58
CA ILE A 91 -6.21 3.72 -9.93
C ILE A 91 -5.03 4.15 -10.80
N LEU A 92 -3.82 3.80 -10.36
CA LEU A 92 -2.60 4.13 -11.10
C LEU A 92 -2.60 3.38 -12.43
N THR A 93 -2.10 4.03 -13.48
CA THR A 93 -1.91 3.36 -14.77
C THR A 93 -0.75 2.38 -14.70
N SER A 94 -0.70 1.42 -15.63
CA SER A 94 0.44 0.50 -15.74
C SER A 94 1.78 1.24 -15.86
N LYS A 95 1.78 2.40 -16.55
CA LYS A 95 2.96 3.25 -16.67
C LYS A 95 3.41 3.83 -15.33
N ASP A 96 2.47 4.34 -14.53
CA ASP A 96 2.80 4.90 -13.21
C ASP A 96 3.36 3.82 -12.27
N VAL A 97 2.80 2.60 -12.32
CA VAL A 97 3.29 1.46 -11.54
C VAL A 97 4.69 1.04 -12.02
N GLU A 98 4.93 1.03 -13.32
CA GLU A 98 6.23 0.70 -13.90
C GLU A 98 7.32 1.70 -13.53
N GLU A 99 6.99 2.99 -13.49
CA GLU A 99 7.88 4.04 -12.98
C GLU A 99 8.25 3.79 -11.50
N LEU A 100 7.29 3.45 -10.64
CA LEU A 100 7.55 3.13 -9.23
C LEU A 100 8.43 1.88 -9.06
N ILE A 101 8.21 0.85 -9.88
CA ILE A 101 9.06 -0.36 -9.89
C ILE A 101 10.48 0.00 -10.33
N SER A 102 10.64 0.79 -11.39
CA SER A 102 11.96 1.22 -11.87
C SER A 102 12.70 2.09 -10.85
N GLU A 103 11.99 2.97 -10.13
CA GLU A 103 12.58 3.76 -9.05
C GLU A 103 13.06 2.88 -7.90
N PHE A 104 12.27 1.88 -7.50
CA PHE A 104 12.67 0.91 -6.49
C PHE A 104 13.92 0.13 -6.90
N GLU A 105 13.95 -0.38 -8.14
CA GLU A 105 15.10 -1.13 -8.69
C GLU A 105 16.40 -0.31 -8.75
N LYS A 106 16.31 1.02 -8.89
CA LYS A 106 17.49 1.91 -8.87
C LYS A 106 17.99 2.24 -7.45
N SER A 107 17.13 2.06 -6.46
CA SER A 107 17.42 2.39 -5.06
C SER A 107 17.97 1.23 -4.23
N GLU A 108 17.87 0.00 -4.77
CA GLU A 108 18.52 -1.20 -4.26
C GLU A 108 19.96 -1.33 -4.80
#